data_AF-A0AAV9JZR4-F1
#
_entry.id   AF-A0AAV9JZR4-F1
#
_cell.length_a   1.000
_cell.length_b   1.000
_cell.length_c   1.000
_cell.angle_alpha   90.00
_cell.angle_beta   90.00
_cell.angle_gamma   90.00
#
_symmetry.space_group_name_H-M   'P 1'
#
loop_
_entity.id
_entity.type
_entity.pdbx_description
1 polymer ?
#
loop_
_entity_poly.entity_id
_entity_poly.type
_entity_poly.pdbx_seq_one_letter_code
_entity_poly.pdbx_strand_id
1 'polypeptide(L)' 'MTLSSNDGGNRRREICMKLENLRHHLRDNDALIQDARLRGRTRLFVLLLLTRRNAYLRREAELENELETYYNTFYRRYL' A
#
# COMPACT_ATOMS: atom_id res chain seq x y z
N MET A 1 -3.09 -37.76 -2.60
CA MET A 1 -3.28 -36.47 -3.28
C MET A 1 -2.84 -35.36 -2.32
N THR A 2 -1.61 -34.88 -2.50
CA THR A 2 -1.00 -33.81 -1.69
C THR A 2 -1.10 -32.50 -2.47
N LEU A 3 -2.20 -31.77 -2.25
CA LEU A 3 -2.50 -30.47 -2.87
C LEU A 3 -2.89 -29.49 -1.74
N SER A 4 -1.93 -29.00 -0.94
CA SER A 4 -2.26 -27.90 -0.02
C SER A 4 -1.08 -27.07 0.52
N SER A 5 0.14 -27.22 0.00
CA SER A 5 1.31 -26.47 0.51
C SER A 5 1.87 -25.42 -0.47
N ASN A 6 1.38 -25.37 -1.71
CA ASN A 6 1.90 -24.45 -2.74
C ASN A 6 1.12 -23.11 -2.83
N ASP A 7 -0.14 -23.07 -2.37
CA ASP A 7 -0.99 -21.87 -2.49
C ASP A 7 -0.62 -20.78 -1.47
N GLY A 8 -0.24 -21.18 -0.25
CA GLY A 8 0.11 -20.23 0.81
C GLY A 8 1.35 -19.39 0.49
N GLY A 9 2.37 -20.00 -0.13
CA GLY A 9 3.59 -19.30 -0.54
C GLY A 9 3.36 -18.32 -1.69
N ASN A 10 2.53 -18.70 -2.66
CA ASN A 10 2.18 -17.85 -3.80
C ASN A 10 1.35 -16.64 -3.36
N ARG A 11 0.36 -16.84 -2.50
CA ARG A 11 -0.47 -15.75 -1.98
C ARG A 11 0.33 -14.78 -1.10
N ARG A 12 1.19 -15.28 -0.21
CA ARG A 12 2.10 -14.42 0.57
C ARG A 12 2.98 -13.57 -0.33
N ARG A 13 3.58 -14.16 -1.37
CA ARG A 13 4.41 -13.44 -2.34
C ARG A 13 3.61 -12.38 -3.10
N GLU A 14 2.39 -12.71 -3.51
CA GLU A 14 1.47 -11.77 -4.18
C GLU A 14 1.17 -10.57 -3.28
N ILE A 15 0.87 -10.79 -2.00
CA ILE A 15 0.61 -9.71 -1.03
C ILE A 15 1.85 -8.83 -0.86
N CYS A 16 3.04 -9.41 -0.71
CA CYS A 16 4.29 -8.65 -0.61
C CYS A 16 4.53 -7.76 -1.85
N MET A 17 4.29 -8.28 -3.06
CA MET A 17 4.41 -7.51 -4.30
C MET A 17 3.38 -6.37 -4.37
N LYS A 18 2.14 -6.61 -3.92
CA LYS A 18 1.10 -5.59 -3.85
C LYS A 18 1.45 -4.48 -2.85
N LEU A 19 2.01 -4.83 -1.70
CA LEU A 19 2.48 -3.87 -0.70
C LEU A 19 3.61 -3.00 -1.24
N GLU A 20 4.59 -3.59 -1.92
CA GLU A 20 5.68 -2.82 -2.53
C GLU A 20 5.17 -1.83 -3.59
N ASN A 21 4.22 -2.25 -4.43
CA ASN A 21 3.59 -1.38 -5.41
C ASN A 21 2.75 -0.26 -4.77
N LEU A 22 1.97 -0.57 -3.72
CA LEU A 22 1.21 0.44 -2.98
C LEU A 22 2.12 1.50 -2.36
N ARG A 23 3.24 1.08 -1.76
CA ARG A 23 4.23 2.01 -1.18
C ARG A 23 4.88 2.88 -2.24
N HIS A 24 5.11 2.36 -3.45
CA HIS A 24 5.56 3.18 -4.58
C HIS A 24 4.52 4.25 -4.94
N HIS A 25 3.25 3.86 -5.09
CA HIS A 25 2.17 4.81 -5.35
C HIS A 25 1.95 5.84 -4.23
N LEU A 26 2.16 5.47 -2.97
CA LEU A 26 2.13 6.40 -1.85
C LEU A 26 3.22 7.47 -1.97
N ARG A 27 4.46 7.07 -2.27
CA ARG A 27 5.58 8.00 -2.48
C ARG A 27 5.33 8.95 -3.66
N ASP A 28 4.82 8.43 -4.78
CA ASP A 28 4.46 9.24 -5.93
C ASP A 28 3.35 10.24 -5.57
N ASN A 29 2.35 9.79 -4.80
CA ASN A 29 1.25 10.64 -4.38
C ASN A 29 1.71 11.73 -3.42
N ASP A 30 2.59 11.41 -2.48
CA ASP A 30 3.20 12.38 -1.56
C ASP A 30 4.03 13.43 -2.33
N ALA A 31 4.79 13.01 -3.34
CA ALA A 31 5.50 13.93 -4.23
C ALA A 31 4.54 14.86 -4.99
N LEU A 32 3.42 14.34 -5.49
CA LEU A 32 2.38 15.15 -6.13
C LEU A 32 1.72 16.13 -5.16
N ILE A 33 1.49 15.74 -3.91
CA ILE A 33 0.94 16.63 -2.87
C ILE A 33 1.93 17.77 -2.58
N GLN A 34 3.22 17.45 -2.47
CA GLN A 34 4.26 18.44 -2.24
C GLN A 34 4.37 19.42 -3.42
N ASP A 35 4.41 18.93 -4.66
CA ASP A 35 4.42 19.77 -5.87
C ASP A 35 3.18 20.66 -5.94
N ALA A 36 2.00 20.11 -5.65
CA ALA A 36 0.75 20.85 -5.65
C ALA A 36 0.75 22.01 -4.64
N ARG A 37 1.32 21.80 -3.45
CA ARG A 37 1.45 22.83 -2.41
C ARG A 37 2.44 23.91 -2.83
N LEU A 38 3.59 23.54 -3.38
CA LEU A 38 4.63 24.49 -3.80
C LEU A 38 4.18 25.37 -4.98
N ARG A 39 3.42 24.81 -5.92
CA ARG A 39 2.91 25.55 -7.09
C ARG A 39 1.61 26.31 -6.83
N GLY A 40 1.11 26.33 -5.59
CA GLY A 40 -0.15 27.00 -5.25
C GLY A 40 -1.36 26.41 -6.01
N ARG A 41 -1.36 25.10 -6.30
CA ARG A 41 -2.49 24.45 -6.97
C ARG A 41 -3.75 24.54 -6.10
N THR A 42 -4.90 24.43 -6.75
CA THR A 42 -6.21 24.59 -6.07
C THR A 42 -6.37 23.63 -4.89
N ARG A 43 -7.02 24.14 -3.83
CA ARG A 43 -7.35 23.36 -2.62
C ARG A 43 -8.08 22.05 -2.94
N LEU A 44 -8.93 22.07 -3.97
CA LEU A 44 -9.64 20.87 -4.45
C LEU A 44 -8.68 19.81 -5.01
N PHE A 45 -7.66 20.20 -5.77
CA PHE A 45 -6.66 19.27 -6.30
C PHE A 45 -5.86 18.61 -5.17
N VAL A 46 -5.44 19.37 -4.17
CA VAL A 46 -4.75 18.83 -2.98
C VAL A 46 -5.66 17.88 -2.20
N LEU A 47 -6.95 18.21 -2.05
CA LEU A 47 -7.93 17.35 -1.39
C LEU A 47 -8.08 16.00 -2.11
N LEU A 48 -8.15 16.00 -3.44
CA LEU A 48 -8.24 14.77 -4.24
C LEU A 48 -7.00 13.88 -4.05
N LEU A 49 -5.81 14.47 -4.02
CA LEU A 49 -4.58 13.74 -3.76
C LEU A 49 -4.58 13.13 -2.34
N LEU A 50 -5.00 13.88 -1.32
CA LEU A 50 -5.12 13.35 0.05
C LEU A 50 -6.14 12.21 0.16
N THR A 51 -7.27 12.30 -0.56
CA THR A 51 -8.25 11.20 -0.62
C THR A 51 -7.64 9.95 -1.25
N ARG A 52 -6.87 10.11 -2.34
CA ARG A 52 -6.15 9.01 -2.99
C ARG A 52 -5.11 8.39 -2.06
N ARG A 53 -4.34 9.21 -1.34
CA ARG A 53 -3.40 8.75 -0.31
C ARG A 53 -4.09 7.90 0.76
N ASN A 54 -5.23 8.35 1.27
CA ASN A 54 -6.00 7.62 2.28
C ASN A 54 -6.49 6.26 1.76
N ALA A 55 -6.90 6.17 0.49
CA ALA A 55 -7.29 4.90 -0.11
C ALA A 55 -6.11 3.91 -0.18
N TYR A 56 -4.91 4.40 -0.53
CA TYR A 56 -3.71 3.56 -0.55
C TYR A 56 -3.30 3.08 0.84
N LEU A 57 -3.35 3.95 1.86
CA LEU A 57 -3.05 3.58 3.24
C LEU A 57 -4.03 2.55 3.81
N ARG A 58 -5.33 2.69 3.53
CA ARG A 58 -6.31 1.68 3.94
C ARG A 58 -6.00 0.32 3.34
N ARG A 59 -5.67 0.30 2.05
CA ARG A 59 -5.35 -0.94 1.34
C ARG A 59 -4.01 -1.55 1.80
N GLU A 60 -3.04 -0.72 2.17
CA GLU A 60 -1.81 -1.19 2.81
C GLU A 60 -2.11 -1.88 4.14
N ALA A 61 -2.90 -1.24 5.02
CA ALA A 61 -3.30 -1.81 6.30
C ALA A 61 -4.09 -3.12 6.17
N GLU A 62 -4.99 -3.22 5.17
CA GLU A 62 -5.73 -4.47 4.88
C GLU A 62 -4.78 -5.61 4.50
N LEU A 63 -3.78 -5.35 3.66
CA LEU A 63 -2.80 -6.35 3.23
C LEU A 63 -1.81 -6.72 4.34
N GLU A 64 -1.40 -5.77 5.18
CA GLU A 64 -0.59 -6.04 6.36
C GLU A 64 -1.35 -6.91 7.36
N ASN A 65 -2.65 -6.62 7.58
CA ASN A 65 -3.52 -7.44 8.43
C ASN A 65 -3.72 -8.85 7.85
N GLU A 66 -3.83 -9.00 6.53
CA GLU A 66 -3.89 -10.31 5.87
C GLU A 66 -2.57 -11.09 6.09
N LEU A 67 -1.41 -10.42 6.00
CA LEU A 67 -0.11 -11.05 6.26
C LEU A 67 0.06 -11.49 7.72
N GLU A 68 -0.40 -10.67 8.65
CA GLU A 68 -0.37 -10.98 10.08
C GLU A 68 -1.31 -12.15 10.40
N THR A 69 -2.55 -12.08 9.93
CA THR A 69 -3.60 -13.08 10.22
C THR A 69 -3.26 -14.47 9.66
N TYR A 70 -2.81 -14.54 8.40
CA TYR A 70 -2.66 -15.83 7.71
C TYR A 70 -1.23 -16.38 7.68
N TYR A 71 -0.23 -15.51 7.86
CA TYR A 71 1.17 -15.91 7.72
C TYR A 71 2.03 -15.55 8.93
N ASN A 72 1.42 -15.02 10.01
CA ASN A 72 2.09 -14.55 11.22
C ASN A 72 3.32 -13.67 10.90
N THR A 73 3.22 -12.91 9.80
CA THR A 73 4.31 -12.13 9.24
C THR A 73 3.97 -10.67 9.37
N PHE A 74 4.69 -9.96 10.23
CA PHE A 74 4.61 -8.51 10.29
C PHE A 74 5.53 -7.92 9.21
N TYR A 75 4.96 -7.41 8.11
CA TYR A 75 5.74 -6.80 7.02
C TYR A 75 6.09 -5.33 7.33
N ARG A 76 6.63 -5.08 8.54
CA ARG A 76 7.18 -3.78 8.91
C ARG A 76 8.48 -3.56 8.16
N ARG A 77 8.41 -2.83 7.05
CA ARG A 77 9.59 -2.19 6.48
C ARG A 77 9.66 -0.83 7.18
N TYR A 78 10.64 -0.71 8.07
CA TYR A 78 11.11 0.51 8.75
C TYR A 78 10.46 1.81 8.23
N LEU A 79 9.74 2.47 9.14
CA LEU A 79 9.44 3.90 9.05
C LEU A 79 10.71 4.68 8.72
#